data_AF-A0A3N5WVB5-F1
#
_entry.id   AF-A0A3N5WVB5-F1
#
_cell.length_a   1.000
_cell.length_b   1.000
_cell.length_c   1.000
_cell.angle_alpha   90.00
_cell.angle_beta   90.00
_cell.angle_gamma   90.00
#
_symmetry.space_group_name_H-M   'P 1'
#
loop_
_entity.id
_entity.type
_entity.pdbx_description
1 polymer ?
#
loop_
_entity_poly.entity_id
_entity_poly.type
_entity_poly.pdbx_seq_one_letter_code
_entity_poly.pdbx_strand_id
1 'polypeptide(L)'
;MVEPRGWGAYLKPAPIVAVLWSTFQIYVVFTGFLDPMILYPVHAVFGIALGFLTKPFSAKNRVLRGLDYVLVFLIGWVGVYALLNFERISTRIPFVQALEPMDYAAGVILVLMLLEACRRTVGYSLTIVGVCFVVYAFWGSYLPGLLGHRGLSLEGFIDLQAFSNNGVYGLPVGVSAELVFYFILFGTFLEKSGGGALFSDLGMLVTRKYRGGAAKMSVVSSALYGTISGSAVANVVVTGMFTIPLMKRTGFRPSFAGAVEAVASTGGQIMPPIMGAAAFILAQILGVSYWKVALAAVIPALLYYVALYAAIDFKAMQDGLLGVSKEELPDVRTGILKRIHLLFPLLLIVYYIVSFTVTPVTAAVRA
;
A
#
# COMPACT_ATOMS: atom_id res chain seq x y z
N MET A 1 21.62 -4.77 4.69
CA MET A 1 21.66 -5.46 5.99
C MET A 1 21.18 -4.47 7.03
N VAL A 2 20.05 -4.73 7.69
CA VAL A 2 19.57 -3.90 8.80
C VAL A 2 20.39 -4.33 10.01
N GLU A 3 21.14 -3.41 10.62
CA GLU A 3 21.83 -3.71 11.89
C GLU A 3 20.83 -4.32 12.88
N PRO A 4 21.20 -5.36 13.63
CA PRO A 4 20.34 -5.92 14.66
C PRO A 4 20.10 -4.82 15.70
N ARG A 5 18.92 -4.21 15.63
CA ARG A 5 18.48 -3.26 16.65
C ARG A 5 18.39 -4.04 17.96
N GLY A 6 19.08 -3.58 19.00
CA GLY A 6 18.98 -4.18 20.33
C GLY A 6 17.51 -4.28 20.77
N TRP A 7 17.18 -5.29 21.59
CA TRP A 7 15.80 -5.62 22.00
C TRP A 7 14.97 -4.40 22.46
N GLY A 8 15.60 -3.40 23.09
CA GLY A 8 14.95 -2.15 23.49
C GLY A 8 14.38 -1.30 22.34
N ALA A 9 14.75 -1.56 21.08
CA ALA A 9 14.14 -0.90 19.93
C ALA A 9 12.72 -1.40 19.64
N TYR A 10 12.38 -2.64 20.01
CA TYR A 10 11.04 -3.21 19.87
C TYR A 10 10.10 -2.75 20.99
N LEU A 11 10.64 -2.26 22.10
CA LEU A 11 9.88 -1.65 23.21
C LEU A 11 9.50 -0.19 22.96
N LYS A 12 9.87 0.37 21.80
CA LYS A 12 9.45 1.73 21.42
C LYS A 12 7.94 1.76 21.11
N PRO A 13 7.28 2.93 21.23
CA PRO A 13 5.84 3.02 20.97
C PRO A 13 5.41 2.56 19.57
N ALA A 14 6.18 2.88 18.52
CA ALA A 14 5.77 2.55 17.14
C ALA A 14 5.70 1.03 16.88
N PRO A 15 6.72 0.22 17.21
CA PRO A 15 6.61 -1.24 17.11
C PRO A 15 5.48 -1.85 17.96
N ILE A 16 5.24 -1.34 19.17
CA ILE A 16 4.14 -1.81 20.02
C ILE A 16 2.79 -1.57 19.33
N VAL A 17 2.55 -0.35 18.87
CA VAL A 17 1.32 0.01 18.14
C VAL A 17 1.16 -0.82 16.87
N ALA A 18 2.24 -1.05 16.11
CA ALA A 18 2.21 -1.88 14.91
C ALA A 18 1.85 -3.33 15.23
N VAL A 19 2.45 -3.93 16.27
CA VAL A 19 2.11 -5.30 16.70
C VAL A 19 0.66 -5.38 17.17
N LEU A 20 0.20 -4.43 17.99
CA LEU A 20 -1.19 -4.39 18.44
C LEU A 20 -2.17 -4.28 17.26
N TRP A 21 -1.86 -3.43 16.28
CA TRP A 21 -2.70 -3.28 15.09
C TRP A 21 -2.74 -4.56 14.24
N SER A 22 -1.57 -5.15 13.98
CA SER A 22 -1.48 -6.42 13.24
C SER A 22 -2.19 -7.56 13.96
N THR A 23 -2.03 -7.69 15.28
CA THR A 23 -2.72 -8.69 16.08
C THR A 23 -4.23 -8.48 16.07
N PHE A 24 -4.70 -7.24 16.23
CA PHE A 24 -6.13 -6.91 16.15
C PHE A 24 -6.72 -7.30 14.80
N GLN A 25 -6.07 -6.90 13.69
CA GLN A 25 -6.53 -7.23 12.34
C GLN A 25 -6.55 -8.73 12.07
N ILE A 26 -5.49 -9.44 12.45
CA ILE A 26 -5.44 -10.90 12.31
C ILE A 26 -6.55 -11.56 13.15
N TYR A 27 -6.78 -11.07 14.37
CA TYR A 27 -7.86 -11.55 15.24
C TYR A 27 -9.24 -11.39 14.58
N VAL A 28 -9.52 -10.23 13.96
CA VAL A 28 -10.78 -9.98 13.24
C VAL A 28 -11.06 -11.05 12.18
N VAL A 29 -10.04 -11.46 11.42
CA VAL A 29 -10.18 -12.49 10.38
C VAL A 29 -10.53 -13.85 10.97
N PHE A 30 -9.95 -14.19 12.12
CA PHE A 30 -10.21 -15.48 12.79
C PHE A 30 -11.57 -15.53 13.48
N THR A 31 -12.08 -14.41 14.00
CA THR A 31 -13.41 -14.34 14.62
C THR A 31 -14.55 -14.18 13.62
N GLY A 32 -14.26 -13.78 12.39
CA GLY A 32 -15.18 -13.85 11.25
C GLY A 32 -16.15 -12.68 11.10
N PHE A 33 -16.43 -11.90 12.16
CA PHE A 33 -17.24 -10.68 12.03
C PHE A 33 -16.96 -9.68 13.16
N LEU A 34 -16.58 -8.46 12.77
CA LEU A 34 -16.65 -7.27 13.62
C LEU A 34 -17.46 -6.22 12.86
N ASP A 35 -18.30 -5.48 13.58
CA ASP A 35 -19.09 -4.43 12.97
C ASP A 35 -18.17 -3.41 12.27
N PRO A 36 -18.44 -3.02 11.01
CA PRO A 36 -17.68 -2.00 10.30
C PRO A 36 -17.52 -0.69 11.07
N MET A 37 -18.54 -0.29 11.85
CA MET A 37 -18.51 0.91 12.69
C MET A 37 -17.58 0.76 13.91
N ILE A 38 -17.06 -0.44 14.20
CA ILE A 38 -15.96 -0.68 15.14
C ILE A 38 -14.64 -0.84 14.38
N LEU A 39 -14.63 -1.68 13.35
CA LEU A 39 -13.41 -2.04 12.61
C LEU A 39 -12.76 -0.81 11.96
N TYR A 40 -13.55 0.03 11.29
CA TYR A 40 -13.00 1.14 10.50
C TYR A 40 -12.42 2.26 11.36
N PRO A 41 -13.09 2.72 12.44
CA PRO A 41 -12.47 3.68 13.36
C PRO A 41 -11.20 3.16 14.00
N VAL A 42 -11.21 1.92 14.49
CA VAL A 42 -10.02 1.30 15.12
C VAL A 42 -8.88 1.22 14.11
N HIS A 43 -9.15 0.73 12.90
CA HIS A 43 -8.15 0.63 11.84
C HIS A 43 -7.55 2.00 11.48
N ALA A 44 -8.39 3.01 11.28
CA ALA A 44 -7.95 4.36 10.93
C ALA A 44 -7.10 5.00 12.04
N VAL A 45 -7.51 4.85 13.30
CA VAL A 45 -6.80 5.37 14.47
C VAL A 45 -5.41 4.74 14.59
N PHE A 46 -5.31 3.42 14.45
CA PHE A 46 -4.02 2.75 14.43
C PHE A 46 -3.11 3.25 13.29
N GLY A 47 -3.65 3.37 12.07
CA GLY A 47 -2.89 3.84 10.92
C GLY A 47 -2.37 5.28 11.08
N ILE A 48 -3.23 6.20 11.55
CA ILE A 48 -2.87 7.60 11.79
C ILE A 48 -1.85 7.71 12.94
N ALA A 49 -2.08 7.01 14.06
CA ALA A 49 -1.16 6.98 15.18
C ALA A 49 0.23 6.46 14.78
N LEU A 50 0.27 5.36 14.02
CA LEU A 50 1.52 4.81 13.51
C LEU A 50 2.20 5.79 12.53
N GLY A 51 1.43 6.53 11.74
CA GLY A 51 1.94 7.63 10.91
C GLY A 51 2.72 8.67 11.71
N PHE A 52 2.17 9.17 12.82
CA PHE A 52 2.85 10.13 13.69
C PHE A 52 4.07 9.55 14.39
N LEU A 53 4.00 8.29 14.82
CA LEU A 53 5.12 7.62 15.51
C LEU A 53 6.29 7.28 14.58
N THR A 54 6.01 6.98 13.30
CA THR A 54 7.03 6.61 12.31
C THR A 54 7.57 7.81 11.53
N LYS A 55 6.76 8.87 11.36
CA LYS A 55 7.13 10.15 10.74
C LYS A 55 6.92 11.30 11.73
N PRO A 56 7.71 11.35 12.82
CA PRO A 56 7.63 12.42 13.80
C PRO A 56 8.14 13.74 13.22
N PHE A 57 7.72 14.88 13.79
CA PHE A 57 8.24 16.20 13.42
C PHE A 57 9.77 16.28 13.58
N SER A 58 10.29 15.66 14.64
CA SER A 58 11.73 15.51 14.83
C SER A 58 12.03 14.32 15.73
N ALA A 59 12.95 13.46 15.29
CA ALA A 59 13.43 12.36 16.12
C ALA A 59 14.34 12.83 17.26
N LYS A 60 14.98 14.01 17.11
CA LYS A 60 16.00 14.55 18.02
C LYS A 60 15.44 15.58 19.00
N ASN A 61 14.54 16.46 18.56
CA ASN A 61 13.97 17.50 19.41
C ASN A 61 12.86 16.91 20.31
N ARG A 62 13.08 16.95 21.63
CA ARG A 62 12.17 16.38 22.63
C ARG A 62 10.80 17.07 22.65
N VAL A 63 10.74 18.38 22.45
CA VAL A 63 9.48 19.15 22.44
C VAL A 63 8.63 18.74 21.24
N LEU A 64 9.24 18.75 20.05
CA LEU A 64 8.55 18.36 18.81
C LEU A 64 8.08 16.90 18.86
N ARG A 65 8.88 16.02 19.46
CA ARG A 65 8.49 14.63 19.70
C ARG A 65 7.37 14.49 20.75
N GLY A 66 7.33 15.37 21.73
CA GLY A 66 6.23 15.47 22.69
C GLY A 66 4.91 15.81 22.01
N LEU A 67 4.94 16.75 21.05
CA LEU A 67 3.77 17.08 20.23
C LEU A 67 3.26 15.86 19.46
N ASP A 68 4.14 15.04 18.88
CA ASP A 68 3.73 13.81 18.19
C ASP A 68 2.98 12.84 19.12
N TYR A 69 3.40 12.71 20.38
CA TYR A 69 2.66 11.90 21.35
C TYR A 69 1.31 12.51 21.73
N VAL A 70 1.18 13.85 21.76
CA VAL A 70 -0.11 14.52 21.93
C VAL A 70 -1.02 14.21 20.75
N LEU A 71 -0.53 14.27 19.51
CA LEU A 71 -1.33 13.91 18.33
C LEU A 71 -1.78 12.45 18.36
N VAL A 72 -0.90 11.53 18.79
CA VAL A 72 -1.24 10.12 19.00
C VAL A 72 -2.30 9.94 20.09
N PHE A 73 -2.20 10.69 21.19
CA PHE A 73 -3.21 10.68 22.24
C PHE A 73 -4.56 11.20 21.75
N LEU A 74 -4.58 12.32 21.01
CA LEU A 74 -5.81 12.91 20.47
C LEU A 74 -6.52 11.96 19.49
N ILE A 75 -5.79 11.33 18.56
CA ILE A 75 -6.42 10.35 17.67
C ILE A 75 -6.85 9.08 18.41
N GLY A 76 -6.09 8.66 19.44
CA GLY A 76 -6.49 7.57 20.33
C GLY A 76 -7.79 7.89 21.06
N TRP A 77 -7.95 9.11 21.55
CA TRP A 77 -9.19 9.58 22.18
C TRP A 77 -10.37 9.55 21.22
N VAL A 78 -10.21 9.96 19.96
CA VAL A 78 -11.26 9.83 18.92
C VAL A 78 -11.70 8.37 18.76
N GLY A 79 -10.74 7.44 18.70
CA GLY A 79 -11.04 6.00 18.62
C GLY A 79 -11.81 5.49 19.83
N VAL A 80 -11.36 5.82 21.03
CA VAL A 80 -12.04 5.43 22.28
C VAL A 80 -13.45 6.05 22.35
N TYR A 81 -13.60 7.32 21.97
CA TYR A 81 -14.90 7.98 21.93
C TYR A 81 -15.87 7.28 20.98
N ALA A 82 -15.41 6.92 19.76
CA ALA A 82 -16.22 6.19 18.79
C ALA A 82 -16.66 4.82 19.32
N LEU A 83 -15.77 4.09 20.02
CA LEU A 83 -16.09 2.79 20.61
C LEU A 83 -17.08 2.89 21.77
N LEU A 84 -16.86 3.84 22.70
CA LEU A 84 -17.74 4.02 23.86
C LEU A 84 -19.14 4.50 23.46
N ASN A 85 -19.26 5.24 22.36
CA ASN A 85 -20.52 5.76 21.84
C ASN A 85 -21.07 4.96 20.67
N PHE A 86 -20.52 3.76 20.40
CA PHE A 86 -20.86 2.95 19.24
C PHE A 86 -22.36 2.72 19.10
N GLU A 87 -23.06 2.31 20.17
CA GLU A 87 -24.51 2.03 20.10
C GLU A 87 -25.31 3.26 19.67
N ARG A 88 -24.96 4.44 20.22
CA ARG A 88 -25.59 5.72 19.86
C ARG A 88 -25.29 6.10 18.41
N ILE A 89 -24.02 6.01 17.99
CA ILE A 89 -23.57 6.39 16.65
C ILE A 89 -24.23 5.47 15.60
N SER A 90 -24.24 4.16 15.84
CA SER A 90 -24.76 3.16 14.89
C SER A 90 -26.29 3.20 14.74
N THR A 91 -27.03 3.67 15.74
CA THR A 91 -28.49 3.85 15.68
C THR A 91 -28.91 5.25 15.24
N ARG A 92 -27.96 6.17 15.08
CA ARG A 92 -28.25 7.54 14.65
C ARG A 92 -28.60 7.58 13.17
N ILE A 93 -29.48 8.49 12.80
CA ILE A 93 -29.76 8.87 11.41
C ILE A 93 -28.91 10.11 11.07
N PRO A 94 -27.86 9.97 10.24
CA PRO A 94 -27.04 11.10 9.78
C PRO A 94 -27.89 12.20 9.14
N PHE A 95 -27.52 13.46 9.35
CA PHE A 95 -28.17 14.69 8.87
C PHE A 95 -29.59 14.94 9.40
N VAL A 96 -30.12 14.08 10.27
CA VAL A 96 -31.46 14.23 10.87
C VAL A 96 -31.37 14.48 12.36
N GLN A 97 -30.57 13.69 13.06
CA GLN A 97 -30.35 13.85 14.49
C GLN A 97 -29.10 14.70 14.73
N ALA A 98 -29.24 15.70 15.61
CA ALA A 98 -28.18 16.65 15.90
C ALA A 98 -26.96 15.99 16.56
N LEU A 99 -25.79 16.55 16.28
CA LEU A 99 -24.53 16.13 16.90
C LEU A 99 -24.40 16.64 18.34
N GLU A 100 -23.81 15.81 19.21
CA GLU A 100 -23.43 16.26 20.55
C GLU A 100 -22.17 17.14 20.50
N PRO A 101 -21.93 18.02 21.49
CA PRO A 101 -20.72 18.85 21.52
C PRO A 101 -19.40 18.06 21.40
N MET A 102 -19.37 16.84 21.95
CA MET A 102 -18.20 15.96 21.85
C MET A 102 -18.04 15.32 20.45
N ASP A 103 -19.13 15.15 19.70
CA ASP A 103 -19.08 14.67 18.31
C ASP A 103 -18.33 15.68 17.42
N TYR A 104 -18.59 16.98 17.61
CA TYR A 104 -17.87 18.04 16.91
C TYR A 104 -16.37 17.97 17.18
N ALA A 105 -15.98 17.83 18.45
CA ALA A 105 -14.57 17.73 18.83
C ALA A 105 -13.91 16.50 18.19
N ALA A 106 -14.56 15.33 18.28
CA ALA A 106 -14.04 14.10 17.70
C ALA A 106 -13.88 14.18 16.18
N GLY A 107 -14.87 14.71 15.47
CA GLY A 107 -14.82 14.84 14.02
C GLY A 107 -13.80 15.86 13.53
N VAL A 108 -13.68 17.02 14.19
CA VAL A 108 -12.67 18.03 13.84
C VAL A 108 -11.26 17.46 14.05
N ILE A 109 -11.03 16.79 15.19
CA ILE A 109 -9.75 16.14 15.46
C ILE A 109 -9.46 15.08 14.40
N LEU A 110 -10.43 14.22 14.07
CA LEU A 110 -10.27 13.18 13.05
C LEU A 110 -9.79 13.76 11.70
N VAL A 111 -10.49 14.79 11.19
CA VAL A 111 -10.17 15.40 9.88
C VAL A 111 -8.80 16.07 9.92
N LEU A 112 -8.48 16.82 10.98
CA LEU A 112 -7.19 17.49 11.11
C LEU A 112 -6.04 16.48 11.23
N MET A 113 -6.21 15.44 12.04
CA MET A 113 -5.19 14.40 12.21
C MET A 113 -5.00 13.61 10.92
N LEU A 114 -6.07 13.34 10.16
CA LEU A 114 -5.98 12.66 8.87
C LEU A 114 -5.20 13.49 7.83
N LEU A 115 -5.49 14.79 7.74
CA LEU A 115 -4.76 15.69 6.83
C LEU A 115 -3.28 15.80 7.21
N GLU A 116 -2.98 15.94 8.51
CA GLU A 116 -1.62 16.02 9.01
C GLU A 116 -0.86 14.70 8.83
N ALA A 117 -1.50 13.55 9.03
CA ALA A 117 -0.92 12.25 8.76
C ALA A 117 -0.64 12.08 7.26
N CYS A 118 -1.57 12.47 6.39
CA CYS A 118 -1.40 12.47 4.94
C CYS A 118 -0.19 13.32 4.51
N ARG A 119 -0.03 14.51 5.09
CA ARG A 119 1.09 15.41 4.81
C ARG A 119 2.45 14.76 5.13
N ARG A 120 2.52 14.00 6.22
CA ARG A 120 3.76 13.36 6.69
C ARG A 120 4.11 12.08 5.95
N THR A 121 3.10 11.31 5.54
CA THR A 121 3.30 9.99 4.95
C THR A 121 3.32 10.03 3.43
N VAL A 122 2.45 10.83 2.81
CA VAL A 122 2.30 10.94 1.35
C VAL A 122 2.95 12.22 0.82
N GLY A 123 2.81 13.34 1.53
CA GLY A 123 3.38 14.63 1.16
C GLY A 123 2.34 15.68 0.76
N TYR A 124 2.83 16.88 0.44
CA TYR A 124 1.98 18.06 0.25
C TYR A 124 0.98 17.95 -0.89
N SER A 125 1.30 17.25 -1.97
CA SER A 125 0.42 17.20 -3.15
C SER A 125 -0.96 16.66 -2.83
N LEU A 126 -1.06 15.53 -2.12
CA LEU A 126 -2.35 14.94 -1.76
C LEU A 126 -3.03 15.73 -0.63
N THR A 127 -2.27 16.26 0.33
CA THR A 127 -2.82 17.10 1.40
C THR A 127 -3.46 18.37 0.86
N ILE A 128 -2.83 19.05 -0.10
CA ILE A 128 -3.37 20.26 -0.72
C ILE A 128 -4.69 19.96 -1.40
N VAL A 129 -4.75 18.87 -2.18
CA VAL A 129 -6.00 18.41 -2.81
C VAL A 129 -7.08 18.16 -1.75
N GLY A 130 -6.74 17.47 -0.66
CA GLY A 130 -7.68 17.23 0.46
C GLY A 130 -8.18 18.53 1.08
N VAL A 131 -7.30 19.48 1.37
CA VAL A 131 -7.67 20.81 1.90
C VAL A 131 -8.56 21.56 0.92
N CYS A 132 -8.27 21.53 -0.37
CA CYS A 132 -9.12 22.15 -1.39
C CYS A 132 -10.54 21.55 -1.38
N PHE A 133 -10.70 20.23 -1.20
CA PHE A 133 -12.02 19.61 -1.10
C PHE A 133 -12.74 19.91 0.22
N VAL A 134 -12.01 20.04 1.32
CA VAL A 134 -12.60 20.53 2.59
C VAL A 134 -13.12 21.95 2.41
N VAL A 135 -12.31 22.84 1.82
CA VAL A 135 -12.70 24.23 1.50
C VAL A 135 -13.92 24.24 0.57
N TYR A 136 -13.90 23.43 -0.49
CA TYR A 136 -15.01 23.27 -1.44
C TYR A 136 -16.31 22.85 -0.75
N ALA A 137 -16.25 21.93 0.22
CA ALA A 137 -17.42 21.47 0.96
C ALA A 137 -18.18 22.62 1.67
N PHE A 138 -17.47 23.67 2.10
CA PHE A 138 -18.07 24.86 2.69
C PHE A 138 -18.40 25.95 1.67
N TRP A 139 -17.52 26.16 0.68
CA TRP A 139 -17.61 27.27 -0.28
C TRP A 139 -18.40 26.96 -1.56
N GLY A 140 -18.97 25.78 -1.69
CA GLY A 140 -19.73 25.37 -2.88
C GLY A 140 -20.83 26.33 -3.31
N SER A 141 -21.39 27.13 -2.39
CA SER A 141 -22.48 28.09 -2.68
C SER A 141 -22.05 29.27 -3.53
N TYR A 142 -20.75 29.55 -3.59
CA TYR A 142 -20.16 30.65 -4.36
C TYR A 142 -19.67 30.20 -5.73
N LEU A 143 -19.71 28.90 -6.03
CA LEU A 143 -19.24 28.35 -7.30
C LEU A 143 -20.37 28.28 -8.33
N PRO A 144 -20.14 28.73 -9.59
CA PRO A 144 -21.16 28.69 -10.63
C PRO A 144 -21.25 27.32 -11.31
N GLY A 145 -22.40 27.06 -11.93
CA GLY A 145 -22.62 25.90 -12.80
C GLY A 145 -22.59 24.57 -12.05
N LEU A 146 -22.03 23.54 -12.70
CA LEU A 146 -22.03 22.15 -12.21
C LEU A 146 -21.21 21.94 -10.93
N LEU A 147 -20.32 22.88 -10.59
CA LEU A 147 -19.52 22.84 -9.37
C LEU A 147 -20.23 23.52 -8.18
N GLY A 148 -21.37 24.17 -8.41
CA GLY A 148 -22.12 24.84 -7.36
C GLY A 148 -22.96 23.86 -6.52
N HIS A 149 -22.93 24.01 -5.20
CA HIS A 149 -23.85 23.32 -4.28
C HIS A 149 -24.15 24.21 -3.07
N ARG A 150 -25.11 23.85 -2.21
CA ARG A 150 -25.56 24.72 -1.10
C ARG A 150 -24.49 25.06 -0.04
N GLY A 151 -23.31 24.44 -0.11
CA GLY A 151 -22.35 24.39 1.00
C GLY A 151 -22.84 23.50 2.16
N LEU A 152 -21.92 22.95 2.94
CA LEU A 152 -22.22 22.23 4.18
C LEU A 152 -22.03 23.16 5.38
N SER A 153 -22.91 23.04 6.38
CA SER A 153 -22.64 23.59 7.72
C SER A 153 -21.50 22.79 8.39
N LEU A 154 -20.90 23.33 9.45
CA LEU A 154 -19.92 22.58 10.24
C LEU A 154 -20.51 21.25 10.74
N GLU A 155 -21.76 21.28 11.23
CA GLU A 155 -22.48 20.08 11.64
C GLU A 155 -22.59 19.06 10.50
N GLY A 156 -23.11 19.48 9.34
CA GLY A 156 -23.27 18.58 8.19
C GLY A 156 -21.94 18.05 7.67
N PHE A 157 -20.87 18.84 7.73
CA PHE A 157 -19.53 18.39 7.36
C PHE A 157 -19.00 17.34 8.33
N ILE A 158 -19.10 17.59 9.64
CA ILE A 158 -18.64 16.63 10.66
C ILE A 158 -19.47 15.35 10.65
N ASP A 159 -20.78 15.48 10.53
CA ASP A 159 -21.70 14.35 10.41
C ASP A 159 -21.32 13.48 9.21
N LEU A 160 -21.14 14.11 8.03
CA LEU A 160 -20.67 13.42 6.83
C LEU A 160 -19.33 12.72 7.06
N GLN A 161 -18.32 13.43 7.56
CA GLN A 161 -16.94 12.94 7.59
C GLN A 161 -16.69 11.90 8.67
N ALA A 162 -17.25 12.05 9.86
CA ALA A 162 -16.89 11.24 11.03
C ALA A 162 -17.99 10.26 11.46
N PHE A 163 -19.25 10.49 11.06
CA PHE A 163 -20.38 9.75 11.60
C PHE A 163 -21.39 9.32 10.53
N SER A 164 -20.93 9.20 9.28
CA SER A 164 -21.68 8.62 8.18
C SER A 164 -20.82 7.61 7.42
N ASN A 165 -21.48 6.72 6.67
CA ASN A 165 -20.80 5.73 5.83
C ASN A 165 -20.16 6.30 4.55
N ASN A 166 -20.35 7.59 4.29
CA ASN A 166 -19.82 8.28 3.10
C ASN A 166 -18.60 9.16 3.42
N GLY A 167 -18.16 9.18 4.68
CA GLY A 167 -17.03 9.98 5.15
C GLY A 167 -15.71 9.22 5.22
N VAL A 168 -14.89 9.61 6.20
CA VAL A 168 -13.59 8.99 6.49
C VAL A 168 -13.75 7.49 6.75
N TYR A 169 -14.74 7.09 7.53
CA TYR A 169 -15.04 5.68 7.81
C TYR A 169 -15.88 5.01 6.71
N GLY A 170 -15.84 5.55 5.50
CA GLY A 170 -16.52 4.95 4.36
C GLY A 170 -15.64 3.96 3.59
N LEU A 171 -15.94 3.88 2.30
CA LEU A 171 -15.34 2.96 1.34
C LEU A 171 -13.80 2.84 1.42
N PRO A 172 -13.01 3.94 1.46
CA PRO A 172 -11.56 3.83 1.42
C PRO A 172 -10.97 3.15 2.66
N VAL A 173 -11.47 3.48 3.85
CA VAL A 173 -11.03 2.82 5.09
C VAL A 173 -11.54 1.39 5.14
N GLY A 174 -12.75 1.11 4.65
CA GLY A 174 -13.25 -0.27 4.54
C GLY A 174 -12.35 -1.15 3.67
N VAL A 175 -12.01 -0.69 2.47
CA VAL A 175 -11.06 -1.39 1.59
C VAL A 175 -9.69 -1.55 2.25
N SER A 176 -9.22 -0.53 2.97
CA SER A 176 -7.97 -0.61 3.71
C SER A 176 -7.99 -1.67 4.81
N ALA A 177 -9.03 -1.64 5.64
CA ALA A 177 -9.18 -2.45 6.84
C ALA A 177 -9.48 -3.91 6.53
N GLU A 178 -10.33 -4.16 5.53
CA GLU A 178 -10.81 -5.49 5.18
C GLU A 178 -9.88 -6.20 4.23
N LEU A 179 -9.12 -5.49 3.39
CA LEU A 179 -8.44 -6.11 2.26
C LEU A 179 -6.97 -5.71 2.13
N VAL A 180 -6.70 -4.42 1.92
CA VAL A 180 -5.35 -3.93 1.60
C VAL A 180 -4.36 -4.23 2.72
N PHE A 181 -4.77 -4.10 3.97
CA PHE A 181 -3.91 -4.34 5.13
C PHE A 181 -3.27 -5.72 5.10
N TYR A 182 -4.05 -6.76 4.84
CA TYR A 182 -3.60 -8.16 4.89
C TYR A 182 -2.63 -8.47 3.75
N PHE A 183 -2.92 -7.98 2.54
CA PHE A 183 -2.02 -8.12 1.40
C PHE A 183 -0.71 -7.36 1.60
N ILE A 184 -0.74 -6.14 2.15
CA ILE A 184 0.48 -5.40 2.47
C ILE A 184 1.28 -6.11 3.57
N LEU A 185 0.60 -6.63 4.60
CA LEU A 185 1.25 -7.36 5.69
C LEU A 185 1.96 -8.62 5.17
N PHE A 186 1.24 -9.44 4.40
CA PHE A 186 1.80 -10.62 3.72
C PHE A 186 2.96 -10.23 2.80
N GLY A 187 2.75 -9.23 1.95
CA GLY A 187 3.75 -8.82 0.96
C GLY A 187 5.03 -8.30 1.61
N THR A 188 4.88 -7.51 2.68
CA THR A 188 6.02 -7.01 3.48
C THR A 188 6.72 -8.15 4.22
N PHE A 189 5.99 -9.11 4.78
CA PHE A 189 6.57 -10.28 5.43
C PHE A 189 7.41 -11.09 4.43
N LEU A 190 6.87 -11.37 3.25
CA LEU A 190 7.55 -12.13 2.20
C LEU A 190 8.77 -11.37 1.64
N GLU A 191 8.68 -10.05 1.49
CA GLU A 191 9.82 -9.19 1.16
C GLU A 191 10.95 -9.33 2.20
N LYS A 192 10.62 -9.14 3.48
CA LYS A 192 11.61 -9.22 4.58
C LYS A 192 12.19 -10.62 4.78
N SER A 193 11.45 -11.66 4.38
CA SER A 193 11.91 -13.05 4.40
C SER A 193 12.89 -13.37 3.25
N GLY A 194 13.06 -12.46 2.29
CA GLY A 194 14.00 -12.60 1.18
C GLY A 194 13.36 -12.89 -0.19
N GLY A 195 12.03 -12.74 -0.32
CA GLY A 195 11.32 -12.93 -1.58
C GLY A 195 11.82 -12.02 -2.70
N GLY A 196 12.20 -10.78 -2.38
CA GLY A 196 12.78 -9.86 -3.36
C GLY A 196 14.11 -10.34 -3.96
N ALA A 197 14.97 -10.92 -3.13
CA ALA A 197 16.22 -11.52 -3.59
C ALA A 197 15.97 -12.76 -4.45
N LEU A 198 15.02 -13.61 -4.05
CA LEU A 198 14.62 -14.79 -4.82
C LEU A 198 14.16 -14.41 -6.24
N PHE A 199 13.30 -13.40 -6.39
CA PHE A 199 12.79 -12.99 -7.70
C PHE A 199 13.83 -12.29 -8.56
N SER A 200 14.75 -11.56 -7.93
CA SER A 200 15.92 -11.02 -8.60
C SER A 200 16.78 -12.16 -9.17
N ASP A 201 17.09 -13.17 -8.35
CA ASP A 201 17.87 -14.34 -8.77
C ASP A 201 17.17 -15.15 -9.87
N LEU A 202 15.84 -15.34 -9.78
CA LEU A 202 15.03 -16.02 -10.79
C LEU A 202 15.01 -15.27 -12.12
N GLY A 203 14.79 -13.95 -12.10
CA GLY A 203 14.84 -13.14 -13.31
C GLY A 203 16.20 -13.22 -13.98
N MET A 204 17.28 -13.14 -13.19
CA MET A 204 18.64 -13.31 -13.72
C MET A 204 18.86 -14.70 -14.32
N LEU A 205 18.38 -15.77 -13.66
CA LEU A 205 18.52 -17.13 -14.16
C LEU A 205 17.89 -17.30 -15.55
N VAL A 206 16.71 -16.69 -15.75
CA VAL A 206 15.96 -16.74 -17.01
C VAL A 206 16.64 -15.89 -18.08
N THR A 207 17.10 -14.67 -17.77
CA THR A 207 17.47 -13.72 -18.83
C THR A 207 18.97 -13.63 -19.13
N ARG A 208 19.84 -14.20 -18.27
CA ARG A 208 21.31 -14.06 -18.34
C ARG A 208 21.96 -14.38 -19.69
N LYS A 209 21.41 -15.32 -20.47
CA LYS A 209 21.99 -15.76 -21.75
C LYS A 209 21.55 -14.92 -22.96
N TYR A 210 20.56 -14.05 -22.79
CA TYR A 210 19.95 -13.34 -23.90
C TYR A 210 20.61 -11.98 -24.12
N ARG A 211 20.59 -11.49 -25.37
CA ARG A 211 20.94 -10.10 -25.71
C ARG A 211 20.15 -9.12 -24.84
N GLY A 212 20.80 -8.08 -24.32
CA GLY A 212 20.16 -7.15 -23.38
C GLY A 212 19.68 -7.82 -22.08
N GLY A 213 20.30 -8.93 -21.68
CA GLY A 213 19.87 -9.77 -20.56
C GLY A 213 19.70 -9.02 -19.24
N ALA A 214 20.52 -7.99 -19.00
CA ALA A 214 20.41 -7.10 -17.84
C ALA A 214 19.10 -6.29 -17.81
N ALA A 215 18.67 -5.76 -18.95
CA ALA A 215 17.43 -5.00 -19.06
C ALA A 215 16.22 -5.94 -19.01
N LYS A 216 16.30 -7.10 -19.66
CA LYS A 216 15.27 -8.14 -19.56
C LYS A 216 15.13 -8.71 -18.14
N MET A 217 16.23 -8.80 -17.41
CA MET A 217 16.22 -9.17 -15.99
C MET A 217 15.35 -8.19 -15.20
N SER A 218 15.53 -6.88 -15.41
CA SER A 218 14.69 -5.85 -14.77
C SER A 218 13.21 -6.11 -15.03
N VAL A 219 12.82 -6.42 -16.28
CA VAL A 219 11.42 -6.74 -16.63
C VAL A 219 10.91 -7.96 -15.87
N VAL A 220 11.62 -9.09 -15.92
CA VAL A 220 11.16 -10.35 -15.31
C VAL A 220 11.15 -10.26 -13.78
N SER A 221 12.21 -9.70 -13.19
CA SER A 221 12.29 -9.51 -11.74
C SER A 221 11.25 -8.51 -11.25
N SER A 222 11.02 -7.40 -11.98
CA SER A 222 9.97 -6.43 -11.62
C SER A 222 8.57 -7.01 -11.74
N ALA A 223 8.33 -7.86 -12.75
CA ALA A 223 7.08 -8.58 -12.88
C ALA A 223 6.84 -9.48 -11.67
N LEU A 224 7.80 -10.35 -11.35
CA LEU A 224 7.70 -11.26 -10.20
C LEU A 224 7.59 -10.50 -8.88
N TYR A 225 8.39 -9.46 -8.66
CA TYR A 225 8.32 -8.65 -7.44
C TYR A 225 7.05 -7.81 -7.36
N GLY A 226 6.51 -7.39 -8.50
CA GLY A 226 5.23 -6.71 -8.61
C GLY A 226 4.07 -7.54 -8.08
N THR A 227 4.13 -8.87 -8.28
CA THR A 227 3.12 -9.82 -7.75
C THR A 227 2.98 -9.71 -6.22
N ILE A 228 4.04 -9.32 -5.50
CA ILE A 228 4.06 -9.21 -4.04
C ILE A 228 3.90 -7.75 -3.58
N SER A 229 4.67 -6.83 -4.17
CA SER A 229 4.82 -5.50 -3.57
C SER A 229 3.67 -4.55 -3.89
N GLY A 230 3.04 -4.68 -5.07
CA GLY A 230 2.02 -3.73 -5.52
C GLY A 230 2.50 -2.28 -5.66
N SER A 231 3.80 -2.02 -5.49
CA SER A 231 4.38 -0.69 -5.26
C SER A 231 5.53 -0.45 -6.21
N ALA A 232 5.35 0.51 -7.11
CA ALA A 232 6.39 0.88 -8.08
C ALA A 232 7.67 1.36 -7.37
N VAL A 233 7.52 2.15 -6.30
CA VAL A 233 8.68 2.67 -5.53
C VAL A 233 9.43 1.54 -4.84
N ALA A 234 8.72 0.61 -4.20
CA ALA A 234 9.37 -0.53 -3.55
C ALA A 234 10.07 -1.43 -4.57
N ASN A 235 9.46 -1.62 -5.74
CA ASN A 235 10.03 -2.40 -6.84
C ASN A 235 11.37 -1.80 -7.30
N VAL A 236 11.38 -0.50 -7.66
CA VAL A 236 12.62 0.21 -8.06
C VAL A 236 13.71 0.12 -6.99
N VAL A 237 13.35 0.21 -5.70
CA VAL A 237 14.32 0.11 -4.62
C VAL A 237 14.95 -1.28 -4.54
N VAL A 238 14.20 -2.35 -4.80
CA VAL A 238 14.70 -3.73 -4.73
C VAL A 238 15.43 -4.14 -6.00
N THR A 239 14.78 -4.04 -7.16
CA THR A 239 15.34 -4.49 -8.44
C THR A 239 16.33 -3.46 -9.00
N GLY A 240 15.98 -2.18 -8.95
CA GLY A 240 16.73 -1.07 -9.54
C GLY A 240 18.13 -0.87 -8.97
N MET A 241 18.34 -1.17 -7.67
CA MET A 241 19.67 -1.10 -7.05
C MET A 241 20.70 -1.98 -7.75
N PHE A 242 20.27 -3.10 -8.33
CA PHE A 242 21.16 -4.04 -9.02
C PHE A 242 21.05 -3.91 -10.55
N THR A 243 19.85 -3.77 -11.09
CA THR A 243 19.60 -3.78 -12.54
C THR A 243 20.12 -2.52 -13.22
N ILE A 244 20.00 -1.33 -12.61
CA ILE A 244 20.46 -0.07 -13.22
C ILE A 244 21.99 -0.06 -13.41
N PRO A 245 22.81 -0.35 -12.37
CA PRO A 245 24.26 -0.46 -12.56
C PRO A 245 24.65 -1.54 -13.56
N LEU A 246 23.97 -2.70 -13.54
CA LEU A 246 24.25 -3.79 -14.46
C LEU A 246 23.97 -3.39 -15.92
N MET A 247 22.81 -2.80 -16.19
CA MET A 247 22.46 -2.30 -17.53
C MET A 247 23.52 -1.33 -18.07
N LYS A 248 23.97 -0.39 -17.23
CA LYS A 248 25.02 0.58 -17.59
C LYS A 248 26.35 -0.11 -17.93
N ARG A 249 26.77 -1.10 -17.13
CA ARG A 249 28.00 -1.87 -17.38
C ARG A 249 27.92 -2.67 -18.67
N THR A 250 26.74 -3.21 -18.99
CA THR A 250 26.50 -3.97 -20.24
C THR A 250 26.32 -3.09 -21.49
N GLY A 251 26.46 -1.76 -21.37
CA GLY A 251 26.46 -0.84 -22.50
C GLY A 251 25.18 -0.04 -22.73
N PHE A 252 24.13 -0.21 -21.92
CA PHE A 252 22.95 0.67 -22.03
C PHE A 252 23.25 2.09 -21.55
N ARG A 253 22.70 3.08 -22.25
CA ARG A 253 22.77 4.49 -21.81
C ARG A 253 22.15 4.66 -20.42
N PRO A 254 22.75 5.47 -19.53
CA PRO A 254 22.23 5.70 -18.18
C PRO A 254 20.76 6.12 -18.11
N SER A 255 20.31 6.96 -19.04
CA SER A 255 18.92 7.41 -19.12
C SER A 255 17.96 6.28 -19.51
N PHE A 256 18.36 5.40 -20.44
CA PHE A 256 17.56 4.26 -20.85
C PHE A 256 17.46 3.22 -19.74
N ALA A 257 18.57 2.94 -19.02
CA ALA A 257 18.54 2.05 -17.87
C ALA A 257 17.58 2.53 -16.76
N GLY A 258 17.58 3.84 -16.46
CA GLY A 258 16.63 4.42 -15.52
C GLY A 258 15.17 4.34 -16.00
N ALA A 259 14.94 4.59 -17.29
CA ALA A 259 13.61 4.51 -17.89
C ALA A 259 13.06 3.08 -17.88
N VAL A 260 13.87 2.09 -18.27
CA VAL A 260 13.49 0.66 -18.24
C VAL A 260 13.07 0.26 -16.85
N GLU A 261 13.87 0.59 -15.83
CA GLU A 261 13.58 0.22 -14.45
C GLU A 261 12.29 0.90 -13.95
N ALA A 262 12.12 2.19 -14.23
CA ALA A 262 10.93 2.93 -13.83
C ALA A 262 9.65 2.36 -14.47
N VAL A 263 9.69 2.04 -15.76
CA VAL A 263 8.56 1.46 -16.51
C VAL A 263 8.29 0.03 -16.02
N ALA A 264 9.31 -0.83 -15.98
CA ALA A 264 9.18 -2.21 -15.49
C ALA A 264 8.58 -2.26 -14.08
N SER A 265 9.06 -1.41 -13.18
CA SER A 265 8.56 -1.32 -11.81
C SER A 265 7.13 -0.81 -11.71
N THR A 266 6.74 0.13 -12.58
CA THR A 266 5.36 0.66 -12.62
C THR A 266 4.36 -0.43 -13.02
N GLY A 267 4.75 -1.34 -13.91
CA GLY A 267 3.95 -2.52 -14.25
C GLY A 267 3.59 -3.39 -13.05
N GLY A 268 4.35 -3.31 -11.94
CA GLY A 268 4.05 -4.03 -10.70
C GLY A 268 2.72 -3.61 -10.07
N GLN A 269 2.21 -2.41 -10.35
CA GLN A 269 0.91 -1.97 -9.83
C GLN A 269 -0.29 -2.68 -10.46
N ILE A 270 -0.12 -3.30 -11.64
CA ILE A 270 -1.19 -4.05 -12.30
C ILE A 270 -0.97 -5.56 -12.24
N MET A 271 0.17 -6.01 -11.71
CA MET A 271 0.53 -7.42 -11.66
C MET A 271 -0.15 -8.13 -10.48
N PRO A 272 -1.01 -9.15 -10.73
CA PRO A 272 -1.60 -9.97 -9.66
C PRO A 272 -0.56 -10.84 -8.94
N PRO A 273 -0.83 -11.33 -7.71
CA PRO A 273 -2.10 -11.25 -6.99
C PRO A 273 -2.26 -10.05 -6.06
N ILE A 274 -1.22 -9.26 -5.79
CA ILE A 274 -1.32 -8.17 -4.81
C ILE A 274 -1.69 -6.83 -5.44
N MET A 275 -1.11 -6.49 -6.60
CA MET A 275 -1.43 -5.26 -7.34
C MET A 275 -1.32 -3.97 -6.49
N GLY A 276 -1.52 -2.82 -7.13
CA GLY A 276 -1.52 -1.52 -6.45
C GLY A 276 -2.84 -1.21 -5.74
N ALA A 277 -2.80 -0.24 -4.82
CA ALA A 277 -3.94 0.24 -4.04
C ALA A 277 -5.21 0.52 -4.88
N ALA A 278 -5.03 1.02 -6.12
CA ALA A 278 -6.12 1.34 -7.03
C ALA A 278 -6.97 0.12 -7.44
N ALA A 279 -6.38 -1.08 -7.51
CA ALA A 279 -7.10 -2.30 -7.87
C ALA A 279 -8.12 -2.70 -6.80
N PHE A 280 -7.77 -2.50 -5.52
CA PHE A 280 -8.66 -2.76 -4.39
C PHE A 280 -9.83 -1.78 -4.36
N ILE A 281 -9.56 -0.50 -4.60
CA ILE A 281 -10.59 0.53 -4.71
C ILE A 281 -11.53 0.23 -5.89
N LEU A 282 -10.98 -0.19 -7.04
CA LEU A 282 -11.75 -0.55 -8.22
C LEU A 282 -12.71 -1.72 -7.95
N ALA A 283 -12.23 -2.79 -7.29
CA ALA A 283 -13.07 -3.93 -6.93
C ALA A 283 -14.27 -3.51 -6.09
N GLN A 284 -14.02 -2.61 -5.13
CA GLN A 284 -15.04 -2.11 -4.24
C GLN A 284 -16.05 -1.18 -4.95
N ILE A 285 -15.59 -0.25 -5.79
CA ILE A 285 -16.47 0.64 -6.57
C ILE A 285 -17.37 -0.19 -7.50
N LEU A 286 -16.83 -1.24 -8.10
CA LEU A 286 -17.58 -2.13 -8.99
C LEU A 286 -18.50 -3.10 -8.23
N GLY A 287 -18.36 -3.21 -6.90
CA GLY A 287 -19.10 -4.19 -6.09
C GLY A 287 -18.79 -5.64 -6.46
N VAL A 288 -17.58 -5.92 -6.95
CA VAL A 288 -17.14 -7.26 -7.35
C VAL A 288 -16.00 -7.75 -6.47
N SER A 289 -15.87 -9.07 -6.33
CA SER A 289 -14.74 -9.67 -5.62
C SER A 289 -13.40 -9.22 -6.23
N TYR A 290 -12.43 -8.89 -5.37
CA TYR A 290 -11.06 -8.56 -5.77
C TYR A 290 -10.44 -9.63 -6.68
N TRP A 291 -10.77 -10.91 -6.48
CA TRP A 291 -10.34 -12.00 -7.36
C TRP A 291 -10.75 -11.82 -8.81
N LYS A 292 -11.94 -11.26 -9.07
CA LYS A 292 -12.38 -10.97 -10.44
C LYS A 292 -11.52 -9.88 -11.07
N VAL A 293 -11.18 -8.83 -10.32
CA VAL A 293 -10.31 -7.76 -10.79
C VAL A 293 -8.88 -8.27 -11.03
N ALA A 294 -8.34 -9.04 -10.08
CA ALA A 294 -7.01 -9.63 -10.19
C ALA A 294 -6.91 -10.57 -11.40
N LEU A 295 -7.89 -11.44 -11.61
CA LEU A 295 -7.92 -12.35 -12.76
C LEU A 295 -8.05 -11.59 -14.08
N ALA A 296 -8.89 -10.55 -14.13
CA ALA A 296 -9.04 -9.70 -15.31
C ALA A 296 -7.75 -8.93 -15.63
N ALA A 297 -6.93 -8.59 -14.63
CA ALA A 297 -5.67 -7.89 -14.81
C ALA A 297 -4.50 -8.76 -15.31
N VAL A 298 -4.62 -10.09 -15.27
CA VAL A 298 -3.57 -11.01 -15.74
C VAL A 298 -3.21 -10.73 -17.20
N ILE A 299 -4.20 -10.63 -18.09
CA ILE A 299 -3.94 -10.41 -19.53
C ILE A 299 -3.29 -9.04 -19.77
N PRO A 300 -3.83 -7.91 -19.28
CA PRO A 300 -3.18 -6.60 -19.41
C PRO A 300 -1.76 -6.57 -18.84
N ALA A 301 -1.53 -7.18 -17.67
CA ALA A 301 -0.22 -7.22 -17.03
C ALA A 301 0.79 -8.00 -17.87
N LEU A 302 0.42 -9.18 -18.37
CA LEU A 302 1.28 -9.97 -19.25
C LEU A 302 1.61 -9.23 -20.55
N LEU A 303 0.61 -8.62 -21.19
CA LEU A 303 0.82 -7.83 -22.40
C LEU A 303 1.75 -6.64 -22.15
N TYR A 304 1.61 -5.96 -21.02
CA TYR A 304 2.49 -4.86 -20.62
C TYR A 304 3.96 -5.32 -20.54
N TYR A 305 4.23 -6.41 -19.83
CA TYR A 305 5.59 -6.92 -19.67
C TYR A 305 6.14 -7.54 -20.95
N VAL A 306 5.32 -8.18 -21.78
CA VAL A 306 5.73 -8.69 -23.10
C VAL A 306 6.09 -7.54 -24.04
N ALA A 307 5.28 -6.49 -24.09
CA ALA A 307 5.56 -5.31 -24.90
C ALA A 307 6.86 -4.62 -24.46
N LEU A 308 7.07 -4.48 -23.15
CA LEU A 308 8.30 -3.93 -22.59
C LEU A 308 9.52 -4.80 -22.90
N TYR A 309 9.38 -6.13 -22.76
CA TYR A 309 10.44 -7.08 -23.09
C TYR A 309 10.84 -7.00 -24.56
N ALA A 310 9.86 -6.92 -25.47
CA ALA A 310 10.09 -6.78 -26.91
C ALA A 310 10.77 -5.45 -27.24
N ALA A 311 10.33 -4.34 -26.65
CA ALA A 311 10.95 -3.02 -26.85
C ALA A 311 12.43 -3.02 -26.43
N ILE A 312 12.76 -3.69 -25.31
CA ILE A 312 14.14 -3.87 -24.85
C ILE A 312 14.95 -4.76 -25.78
N ASP A 313 14.36 -5.85 -26.29
CA ASP A 313 15.05 -6.74 -27.23
C ASP A 313 15.43 -6.02 -28.53
N PHE A 314 14.48 -5.27 -29.12
CA PHE A 314 14.74 -4.46 -30.31
C PHE A 314 15.77 -3.37 -30.04
N LYS A 315 15.73 -2.73 -28.85
CA LYS A 315 16.73 -1.73 -28.50
C LYS A 315 18.13 -2.33 -28.32
N ALA A 316 18.23 -3.48 -27.65
CA ALA A 316 19.49 -4.20 -27.49
C ALA A 316 20.06 -4.65 -28.84
N MET A 317 19.19 -5.07 -29.76
CA MET A 317 19.58 -5.40 -31.13
C MET A 317 20.11 -4.18 -31.89
N GLN A 318 19.42 -3.05 -31.80
CA GLN A 318 19.84 -1.79 -32.44
C GLN A 318 21.20 -1.32 -31.90
N ASP A 319 21.43 -1.46 -30.60
CA ASP A 319 22.66 -1.02 -29.93
C ASP A 319 23.77 -2.10 -29.97
N GLY A 320 23.55 -3.24 -30.64
CA GLY A 320 24.54 -4.32 -30.79
C GLY A 320 24.94 -5.01 -29.47
N LEU A 321 24.09 -4.93 -28.43
CA LEU A 321 24.41 -5.43 -27.10
C LEU A 321 24.28 -6.96 -27.02
N LEU A 322 25.32 -7.60 -26.48
CA LEU A 322 25.36 -9.06 -26.29
C LEU A 322 24.82 -9.46 -24.90
N GLY A 323 24.78 -10.77 -24.65
CA GLY A 323 24.45 -11.31 -23.33
C GLY A 323 25.57 -11.05 -22.30
N VAL A 324 25.24 -11.19 -21.02
CA VAL A 324 26.19 -11.00 -19.92
C VAL A 324 27.17 -12.18 -19.87
N SER A 325 28.47 -11.93 -19.66
CA SER A 325 29.48 -12.97 -19.57
C SER A 325 29.25 -13.86 -18.34
N LYS A 326 29.68 -15.13 -18.41
CA LYS A 326 29.47 -16.08 -17.31
C LYS A 326 30.23 -15.68 -16.04
N GLU A 327 31.37 -14.99 -16.16
CA GLU A 327 32.18 -14.56 -15.03
C GLU A 327 31.56 -13.39 -14.24
N GLU A 328 30.67 -12.61 -14.86
CA GLU A 328 30.01 -11.46 -14.22
C GLU A 328 28.72 -11.82 -13.47
N LEU A 329 28.27 -13.08 -13.59
CA LEU A 329 27.01 -13.52 -13.03
C LEU A 329 27.22 -14.11 -11.62
N PRO A 330 26.55 -13.57 -10.57
CA PRO A 330 26.58 -14.19 -9.26
C PRO A 330 26.01 -15.62 -9.29
N ASP A 331 26.34 -16.41 -8.26
CA ASP A 331 25.78 -17.75 -8.10
C ASP A 331 24.29 -17.70 -7.68
N VAL A 332 23.45 -17.46 -8.69
CA VAL A 332 21.99 -17.40 -8.55
C VAL A 332 21.38 -18.74 -8.18
N ARG A 333 22.03 -19.87 -8.47
CA ARG A 333 21.45 -21.21 -8.24
C ARG A 333 21.39 -21.51 -6.77
N THR A 334 22.48 -21.28 -6.05
CA THR A 334 22.52 -21.43 -4.59
C THR A 334 21.57 -20.44 -3.91
N GLY A 335 21.48 -19.21 -4.41
CA GLY A 335 20.54 -18.19 -3.91
C GLY A 335 19.08 -18.62 -4.04
N ILE A 336 18.69 -19.16 -5.20
CA ILE A 336 17.35 -19.70 -5.45
C ILE A 336 17.07 -20.89 -4.54
N LEU A 337 17.96 -21.90 -4.50
CA LEU A 337 17.74 -23.10 -3.68
C LEU A 337 17.52 -22.78 -2.20
N LYS A 338 18.24 -21.79 -1.65
CA LYS A 338 18.06 -21.34 -0.27
C LYS A 338 16.69 -20.67 -0.02
N ARG A 339 16.10 -20.04 -1.03
CA ARG A 339 14.89 -19.21 -0.91
C ARG A 339 13.66 -19.76 -1.63
N ILE A 340 13.78 -20.87 -2.35
CA ILE A 340 12.70 -21.40 -3.21
C ILE A 340 11.41 -21.72 -2.44
N HIS A 341 11.53 -22.03 -1.15
CA HIS A 341 10.40 -22.23 -0.24
C HIS A 341 9.48 -20.99 -0.16
N LEU A 342 9.99 -19.77 -0.42
CA LEU A 342 9.20 -18.53 -0.46
C LEU A 342 8.27 -18.43 -1.69
N LEU A 343 8.38 -19.34 -2.68
CA LEU A 343 7.38 -19.46 -3.74
C LEU A 343 6.09 -20.11 -3.22
N PHE A 344 6.17 -20.94 -2.18
CA PHE A 344 5.01 -21.69 -1.71
C PHE A 344 3.84 -20.79 -1.26
N PRO A 345 4.05 -19.74 -0.43
CA PRO A 345 2.97 -18.83 -0.07
C PRO A 345 2.33 -18.13 -1.28
N LEU A 346 3.14 -17.73 -2.28
CA LEU A 346 2.63 -17.11 -3.50
C LEU A 346 1.76 -18.08 -4.31
N LEU A 347 2.22 -19.32 -4.47
CA LEU A 347 1.46 -20.37 -5.15
C LEU A 347 0.15 -20.68 -4.42
N LEU A 348 0.15 -20.62 -3.08
CA LEU A 348 -1.05 -20.82 -2.27
C LEU A 348 -2.07 -19.68 -2.50
N ILE A 349 -1.62 -18.42 -2.57
CA ILE A 349 -2.49 -17.30 -2.92
C ILE A 349 -3.07 -17.47 -4.32
N VAL A 350 -2.24 -17.82 -5.31
CA VAL A 350 -2.71 -18.08 -6.69
C VAL A 350 -3.73 -19.21 -6.72
N TYR A 351 -3.50 -20.29 -5.97
CA TYR A 351 -4.44 -21.39 -5.83
C TYR A 351 -5.79 -20.91 -5.25
N TYR A 352 -5.78 -20.09 -4.21
CA TYR A 352 -7.01 -19.55 -3.61
C TYR A 352 -7.76 -18.58 -4.54
N ILE A 353 -7.04 -17.81 -5.35
CA ILE A 353 -7.62 -16.94 -6.39
C ILE A 353 -8.36 -17.77 -7.42
N VAL A 354 -7.72 -18.83 -7.94
CA VAL A 354 -8.27 -19.64 -9.03
C VAL A 354 -9.40 -20.55 -8.54
N SER A 355 -9.28 -21.08 -7.32
CA SER A 355 -10.27 -22.00 -6.75
C SER A 355 -11.50 -21.30 -6.16
N PHE A 356 -11.43 -19.97 -5.92
CA PHE A 356 -12.49 -19.19 -5.24
C PHE A 356 -12.98 -19.80 -3.91
N THR A 357 -12.15 -20.64 -3.28
CA THR A 357 -12.53 -21.44 -2.09
C THR A 357 -12.55 -20.63 -0.81
N VAL A 358 -11.84 -19.50 -0.78
CA VAL A 358 -11.71 -18.62 0.38
C VAL A 358 -11.76 -17.16 -0.06
N THR A 359 -12.13 -16.28 0.87
CA THR A 359 -12.04 -14.84 0.66
C THR A 359 -10.58 -14.42 0.45
N PRO A 360 -10.33 -13.31 -0.27
CA PRO A 360 -8.98 -12.80 -0.48
C PRO A 360 -8.17 -12.57 0.78
N VAL A 361 -8.87 -12.14 1.81
CA VAL A 361 -8.34 -11.86 3.15
C VAL A 361 -7.83 -13.15 3.79
N THR A 362 -8.68 -14.17 3.84
CA THR A 362 -8.35 -15.46 4.42
C THR A 362 -7.21 -16.15 3.64
N ALA A 363 -7.15 -15.96 2.32
CA ALA A 363 -6.03 -16.44 1.51
C ALA A 363 -4.70 -15.80 1.93
N ALA A 364 -4.67 -14.47 2.08
CA ALA A 364 -3.47 -13.74 2.47
C ALA A 364 -3.01 -14.03 3.91
N VAL A 365 -3.93 -14.37 4.82
CA VAL A 365 -3.60 -14.74 6.21
C VAL A 365 -3.15 -16.19 6.34
N ARG A 366 -3.68 -17.11 5.52
CA ARG A 366 -3.30 -18.54 5.53
C ARG A 366 -1.96 -18.81 4.83
N ALA A 367 -1.62 -18.00 3.83
CA ALA A 367 -0.35 -18.05 3.12
C ALA A 367 0.75 -17.35 3.91
#